data_AF-A0A7K5A1J0-F1
#
_entry.id   AF-A0A7K5A1J0-F1
#
_cell.length_a   1.000
_cell.length_b   1.000
_cell.length_c   1.000
_cell.angle_alpha   90.00
_cell.angle_beta   90.00
_cell.angle_gamma   90.00
#
_symmetry.space_group_name_H-M   'P 1'
#
loop_
_entity.id
_entity.type
_entity.pdbx_description
1 polymer ?
#
loop_
_entity_poly.entity_id
_entity_poly.type
_entity_poly.pdbx_seq_one_letter_code
_entity_poly.pdbx_strand_id
1 'polypeptide(L)'
;ILHSRPLHTTQQRSAPLPPLPEKGGEVRHGLIPEEFFQFLYPKTGVTGPYMLGTGLLLYLLSKEIYVINHETVAAACILSIIIYGVKKYGADVAAFADKLNEEKIAKMAAVKNEAIKDLETAIEEEKKEQWRVEGRRYLFDAKRNNIAMLLEANYRERLLMVYNEVKKRLDYQVAMQNLKRQKEQDHMIQWVEKNVIQSITPQQQKESIAKCILDLKALSKSAQAAV
;
A
#
# COMPACT_ATOMS: atom_id res chain seq x y z
N ILE A 1 -1.34 -26.58 37.59
CA ILE A 1 -1.90 -25.59 36.63
C ILE A 1 -3.20 -25.06 37.25
N LEU A 2 -3.09 -24.12 38.20
CA LEU A 2 -4.22 -23.49 38.87
C LEU A 2 -4.68 -22.32 37.99
N HIS A 3 -5.86 -22.47 37.39
CA HIS A 3 -6.50 -21.38 36.66
C HIS A 3 -6.97 -20.33 37.67
N SER A 4 -6.22 -19.24 37.78
CA SER A 4 -6.65 -18.02 38.46
C SER A 4 -7.89 -17.47 37.75
N ARG A 5 -9.07 -17.64 38.35
CA ARG A 5 -10.28 -16.87 37.99
C ARG A 5 -9.93 -15.39 38.10
N PRO A 6 -10.11 -14.57 37.07
CA PRO A 6 -10.01 -13.13 37.23
C PRO A 6 -11.15 -12.68 38.15
N LEU A 7 -10.82 -12.31 39.39
CA LEU A 7 -11.72 -11.55 40.25
C LEU A 7 -11.89 -10.19 39.58
N HIS A 8 -12.96 -10.02 38.82
CA HIS A 8 -13.39 -8.73 38.33
C HIS A 8 -13.71 -7.84 39.52
N THR A 9 -12.76 -6.99 39.93
CA THR A 9 -12.95 -5.95 40.95
C THR A 9 -13.61 -4.70 40.36
N THR A 10 -14.33 -4.83 39.24
CA THR A 10 -15.12 -3.74 38.68
C THR A 10 -16.30 -3.49 39.62
N GLN A 11 -16.44 -2.26 40.11
CA GLN A 11 -17.60 -1.83 40.89
C GLN A 11 -18.87 -2.35 40.19
N GLN A 12 -19.77 -3.02 40.92
CA GLN A 12 -21.02 -3.58 40.36
C GLN A 12 -21.86 -2.56 39.58
N ARG A 13 -21.65 -1.26 39.84
CA ARG A 13 -22.28 -0.13 39.14
C ARG A 13 -21.84 0.04 37.68
N SER A 14 -20.73 -0.56 37.28
CA SER A 14 -20.17 -0.47 35.93
C SER A 14 -20.39 -1.74 35.08
N ALA A 15 -21.19 -2.69 35.59
CA ALA A 15 -21.56 -3.85 34.81
C ALA A 15 -22.44 -3.43 33.62
N PRO A 16 -22.24 -4.01 32.42
CA PRO A 16 -23.11 -3.75 31.29
C PRO A 16 -24.53 -4.19 31.65
N LEU A 17 -25.46 -3.24 31.62
CA LEU A 17 -26.88 -3.53 31.84
C LEU A 17 -27.44 -4.25 30.62
N PRO A 18 -28.37 -5.19 30.80
CA PRO A 18 -29.07 -5.79 29.67
C PRO A 18 -29.80 -4.70 28.87
N PRO A 19 -29.92 -4.84 27.55
CA PRO A 19 -30.70 -3.91 26.74
C PRO A 19 -32.16 -3.92 27.19
N LEU A 20 -32.82 -2.76 27.07
CA LEU A 20 -34.26 -2.70 27.32
C LEU A 20 -35.01 -3.53 26.26
N PRO A 21 -36.09 -4.22 26.63
CA PRO A 21 -36.94 -4.89 25.66
C PRO A 21 -37.53 -3.86 24.68
N GLU A 22 -37.58 -4.20 23.39
CA GLU A 22 -38.06 -3.29 22.34
C GLU A 22 -39.55 -2.95 22.47
N LYS A 23 -40.35 -3.86 23.03
CA LYS A 23 -41.78 -3.68 23.25
C LYS A 23 -42.13 -3.88 24.72
N GLY A 24 -42.93 -2.96 25.26
CA GLY A 24 -43.55 -3.11 26.57
C GLY A 24 -44.74 -4.07 26.53
N GLY A 25 -45.24 -4.43 27.72
CA GLY A 25 -46.47 -5.23 27.84
C GLY A 25 -47.69 -4.49 27.27
N GLU A 26 -48.60 -5.23 26.65
CA GLU A 26 -49.80 -4.67 26.05
C GLU A 26 -50.81 -4.25 27.13
N VAL A 27 -51.47 -3.10 26.92
CA VAL A 27 -52.44 -2.53 27.87
C VAL A 27 -53.72 -2.17 27.15
N ARG A 28 -54.86 -2.67 27.62
CA ARG A 28 -56.19 -2.30 27.11
C ARG A 28 -56.72 -1.09 27.86
N HIS A 29 -57.42 -0.21 27.14
CA HIS A 29 -58.05 1.01 27.67
C HIS A 29 -57.10 1.97 28.41
N GLY A 30 -55.78 1.84 28.20
CA GLY A 30 -54.75 2.73 28.76
C GLY A 30 -54.39 2.47 30.23
N LEU A 31 -55.17 1.68 30.98
CA LEU A 31 -54.94 1.42 32.40
C LEU A 31 -54.76 -0.08 32.74
N ILE A 32 -55.48 -0.97 32.06
CA ILE A 32 -55.59 -2.37 32.48
C ILE A 32 -54.67 -3.22 31.61
N PRO A 33 -53.66 -3.92 32.18
CA PRO A 33 -52.73 -4.73 31.41
C PRO A 33 -53.42 -5.95 30.80
N GLU A 34 -52.93 -6.40 29.64
CA GLU A 34 -53.45 -7.60 28.97
C GLU A 34 -53.31 -8.85 29.82
N GLU A 35 -52.29 -8.91 30.67
CA GLU A 35 -52.06 -9.98 31.64
C GLU A 35 -53.28 -10.22 32.56
N PHE A 36 -54.03 -9.16 32.90
CA PHE A 36 -55.25 -9.29 33.69
C PHE A 36 -56.38 -9.94 32.91
N PHE A 37 -56.48 -9.64 31.60
CA PHE A 37 -57.44 -10.30 30.71
C PHE A 37 -57.07 -11.77 30.50
N GLN A 38 -55.79 -12.08 30.28
CA GLN A 38 -55.29 -13.45 30.13
C GLN A 38 -55.53 -14.28 31.39
N PHE A 39 -55.37 -13.68 32.58
CA PHE A 39 -55.65 -14.36 33.84
C PHE A 39 -57.11 -14.83 33.96
N LEU A 40 -58.07 -14.00 33.54
CA LEU A 40 -59.51 -14.30 33.63
C LEU A 40 -60.07 -15.07 32.44
N TYR A 41 -59.36 -15.06 31.31
CA TYR A 41 -59.79 -15.67 30.05
C TYR A 41 -60.15 -17.17 30.17
N PRO A 42 -59.37 -18.04 30.85
CA PRO A 42 -59.70 -19.46 30.96
C PRO A 42 -60.99 -19.77 31.73
N LYS A 43 -61.48 -18.82 32.53
CA LYS A 43 -62.65 -19.03 33.42
C LYS A 43 -63.90 -18.34 32.92
N THR A 44 -63.76 -17.16 32.31
CA THR A 44 -64.88 -16.26 32.01
C THR A 44 -64.88 -15.76 30.57
N GLY A 45 -63.94 -16.24 29.74
CA GLY A 45 -63.80 -15.83 28.35
C GLY A 45 -63.40 -14.36 28.19
N VAL A 46 -63.50 -13.84 26.96
CA VAL A 46 -63.16 -12.44 26.63
C VAL A 46 -64.05 -11.45 27.37
N THR A 47 -65.34 -11.77 27.56
CA THR A 47 -66.33 -10.87 28.16
C THR A 47 -66.20 -10.79 29.69
N GLY A 48 -65.55 -11.76 30.32
CA GLY A 48 -65.42 -11.84 31.77
C GLY A 48 -64.85 -10.58 32.43
N PRO A 49 -63.65 -10.11 32.04
CA PRO A 49 -63.09 -8.87 32.57
C PRO A 49 -63.98 -7.64 32.35
N TYR A 50 -64.68 -7.57 31.22
CA TYR A 50 -65.59 -6.45 30.93
C TYR A 50 -66.82 -6.48 31.84
N MET A 51 -67.41 -7.66 32.05
CA MET A 51 -68.55 -7.84 32.95
C MET A 51 -68.17 -7.62 34.42
N LEU A 52 -66.94 -7.99 34.80
CA LEU A 52 -66.39 -7.68 36.11
C LEU A 52 -66.23 -6.16 36.28
N GLY A 53 -65.69 -5.46 35.28
CA GLY A 53 -65.54 -4.01 35.32
C GLY A 53 -66.86 -3.25 35.42
N THR A 54 -67.86 -3.62 34.61
CA THR A 54 -69.20 -3.01 34.68
C THR A 54 -69.93 -3.37 35.98
N GLY A 55 -69.80 -4.61 36.45
CA GLY A 55 -70.37 -5.06 37.72
C GLY A 55 -69.76 -4.32 38.92
N LEU A 56 -68.45 -4.12 38.92
CA LEU A 56 -67.74 -3.37 39.96
C LEU A 56 -68.15 -1.89 39.96
N LEU A 57 -68.28 -1.27 38.79
CA LEU A 57 -68.77 0.10 38.66
C LEU A 57 -70.20 0.25 39.20
N LEU A 58 -71.11 -0.66 38.83
CA LEU A 58 -72.50 -0.66 39.31
C LEU A 58 -72.58 -0.90 40.82
N TYR A 59 -71.72 -1.77 41.35
CA TYR A 59 -71.62 -2.01 42.79
C TYR A 59 -71.16 -0.76 43.55
N LEU A 60 -70.13 -0.07 43.07
CA LEU A 60 -69.62 1.17 43.68
C LEU A 60 -70.69 2.27 43.73
N LEU A 61 -71.51 2.39 42.68
CA LEU A 61 -72.63 3.32 42.62
C LEU A 61 -73.79 2.89 43.53
N SER A 62 -74.18 1.61 43.49
CA SER A 62 -75.33 1.09 44.26
C SER A 62 -75.08 1.07 45.77
N LYS A 63 -73.82 0.98 46.22
CA LYS A 63 -73.43 1.03 47.63
C LYS A 63 -72.97 2.42 48.09
N GLU A 64 -73.09 3.44 47.23
CA GLU A 64 -72.64 4.81 47.49
C GLU A 64 -71.17 4.90 47.95
N ILE A 65 -70.35 3.90 47.61
CA ILE A 65 -68.90 3.93 47.84
C ILE A 65 -68.28 5.00 46.93
N TYR A 66 -68.88 5.20 45.74
CA TYR A 66 -68.60 6.33 44.86
C TYR A 66 -69.83 7.25 44.76
N VAL A 67 -69.79 8.40 45.45
CA VAL A 67 -70.87 9.38 45.47
C VAL A 67 -70.71 10.37 44.31
N ILE A 68 -71.78 10.58 43.53
CA ILE A 68 -71.78 11.53 42.41
C ILE A 68 -71.90 12.96 42.96
N ASN A 69 -70.76 13.63 43.07
CA ASN A 69 -70.64 15.04 43.45
C ASN A 69 -70.34 15.94 42.25
N HIS A 70 -70.43 17.26 42.43
CA HIS A 70 -70.01 18.25 41.41
C HIS A 70 -68.56 18.04 40.94
N GLU A 71 -67.68 17.53 41.80
CA GLU A 71 -66.29 17.15 41.47
C GLU A 71 -66.20 15.98 40.46
N THR A 72 -67.18 15.06 40.44
CA THR A 72 -67.18 13.93 39.51
C THR A 72 -67.44 14.38 38.07
N VAL A 73 -68.25 15.43 37.89
CA VAL A 73 -68.47 16.09 36.60
C VAL A 73 -67.18 16.78 36.13
N ALA A 74 -66.48 17.48 37.03
CA ALA A 74 -65.19 18.09 36.72
C ALA A 74 -64.13 17.03 36.35
N ALA A 75 -64.07 15.91 37.07
CA ALA A 75 -63.17 14.80 36.78
C ALA A 75 -63.44 14.18 35.40
N ALA A 76 -64.70 14.01 35.01
CA ALA A 76 -65.07 13.51 33.68
C ALA A 76 -64.61 14.46 32.56
N CYS A 77 -64.75 15.78 32.76
CA CYS A 77 -64.25 16.78 31.82
C CYS A 77 -62.71 16.71 31.68
N ILE A 78 -61.97 16.67 32.79
CA ILE A 78 -60.51 16.57 32.78
C ILE A 78 -60.05 15.28 32.09
N LEU A 79 -60.68 14.15 32.42
CA LEU A 79 -60.37 12.85 31.80
C LEU A 79 -60.59 12.89 30.28
N SER A 80 -61.67 13.53 29.81
CA SER A 80 -61.95 13.66 28.38
C SER A 80 -60.87 14.46 27.63
N ILE A 81 -60.35 15.52 28.25
CA ILE A 81 -59.27 16.36 27.69
C ILE A 81 -57.96 15.57 27.65
N ILE A 82 -57.66 14.80 28.71
CA ILE A 82 -56.46 13.94 28.75
C ILE A 82 -56.52 12.88 27.64
N ILE A 83 -57.66 12.19 27.48
CA ILE A 83 -57.84 11.19 26.42
C ILE A 83 -57.68 11.83 25.03
N TYR A 84 -58.26 13.02 24.82
CA TYR A 84 -58.11 13.75 23.57
C TYR A 84 -56.64 14.14 23.31
N GLY A 85 -55.95 14.65 24.34
CA GLY A 85 -54.53 15.03 24.25
C GLY A 85 -53.64 13.86 23.90
N VAL A 86 -53.79 12.72 24.57
CA VAL A 86 -53.02 11.50 24.31
C VAL A 86 -53.30 10.96 22.91
N LYS A 87 -54.57 10.91 22.48
CA LYS A 87 -54.92 10.40 21.15
C LYS A 87 -54.43 11.31 20.02
N LYS A 88 -54.43 12.63 20.21
CA LYS A 88 -54.06 13.60 19.18
C LYS A 88 -52.56 13.84 19.08
N TYR A 89 -51.88 14.00 20.22
CA TYR A 89 -50.48 14.39 20.26
C TYR A 89 -49.53 13.25 20.66
N GLY A 90 -50.07 12.07 21.04
CA GLY A 90 -49.25 10.95 21.48
C GLY A 90 -48.26 10.45 20.42
N ALA A 91 -48.68 10.42 19.15
CA ALA A 91 -47.81 10.00 18.05
C ALA A 91 -46.64 10.97 17.83
N ASP A 92 -46.90 12.29 17.89
CA ASP A 92 -45.86 13.31 17.71
C ASP A 92 -44.84 13.29 18.87
N VAL A 93 -45.31 13.10 20.10
CA VAL A 93 -44.44 12.98 21.28
C VAL A 93 -43.60 11.70 21.23
N ALA A 94 -44.18 10.57 20.81
CA ALA A 94 -43.44 9.33 20.62
C ALA A 94 -42.33 9.49 19.56
N ALA A 95 -42.68 10.03 18.38
CA ALA A 95 -41.72 10.29 17.32
C ALA A 95 -40.62 11.27 17.75
N PHE A 96 -40.93 12.25 18.59
CA PHE A 96 -39.93 13.15 19.16
C PHE A 96 -38.98 12.44 20.14
N ALA A 97 -39.51 11.57 21.00
CA ALA A 97 -38.70 10.78 21.92
C ALA A 97 -37.75 9.82 21.17
N ASP A 98 -38.23 9.17 20.11
CA ASP A 98 -37.42 8.29 19.26
C ASP A 98 -36.30 9.06 18.58
N LYS A 99 -36.60 10.22 17.98
CA LYS A 99 -35.59 11.10 17.38
C LYS A 99 -34.49 11.52 18.35
N LEU A 100 -34.85 11.87 19.60
CA LEU A 100 -33.85 12.22 20.61
C LEU A 100 -32.93 11.05 20.96
N ASN A 101 -33.43 9.82 20.94
CA ASN A 101 -32.62 8.64 21.19
C ASN A 101 -31.71 8.33 20.00
N GLU A 102 -32.26 8.38 18.78
CA GLU A 102 -31.51 8.22 17.54
C GLU A 102 -30.37 9.24 17.40
N GLU A 103 -30.63 10.52 17.69
CA GLU A 103 -29.59 11.55 17.65
C GLU A 103 -28.46 11.30 18.66
N LYS A 104 -28.78 10.82 19.86
CA LYS A 104 -27.76 10.46 20.86
C LYS A 104 -26.92 9.28 20.38
N ILE A 105 -27.55 8.25 19.85
CA ILE A 105 -26.86 7.07 19.31
C ILE A 105 -25.98 7.48 18.12
N ALA A 106 -26.51 8.30 17.20
CA ALA A 106 -25.79 8.78 16.02
C ALA A 106 -24.57 9.63 16.40
N LYS A 107 -24.71 10.55 17.37
CA LYS A 107 -23.58 11.36 17.88
C LYS A 107 -22.51 10.46 18.50
N MET A 108 -22.89 9.50 19.33
CA MET A 108 -21.95 8.57 19.95
C MET A 108 -21.26 7.67 18.92
N ALA A 109 -21.99 7.20 17.91
CA ALA A 109 -21.44 6.42 16.81
C ALA A 109 -20.48 7.25 15.94
N ALA A 110 -20.82 8.51 15.65
CA ALA A 110 -19.98 9.42 14.88
C ALA A 110 -18.64 9.68 15.60
N VAL A 111 -18.67 10.05 16.88
CA VAL A 111 -17.46 10.27 17.69
C VAL A 111 -16.62 9.01 17.79
N LYS A 112 -17.25 7.84 18.00
CA LYS A 112 -16.53 6.55 18.01
C LYS A 112 -15.85 6.28 16.66
N ASN A 113 -16.55 6.48 15.55
CA ASN A 113 -16.02 6.20 14.21
C ASN A 113 -14.90 7.18 13.84
N GLU A 114 -15.02 8.44 14.22
CA GLU A 114 -13.97 9.45 14.05
C GLU A 114 -12.72 9.06 14.85
N ALA A 115 -12.87 8.74 16.14
CA ALA A 115 -11.75 8.29 16.97
C ALA A 115 -11.07 7.02 16.43
N ILE A 116 -11.84 6.05 15.89
CA ILE A 116 -11.27 4.86 15.25
C ILE A 116 -10.45 5.25 14.02
N LYS A 117 -10.97 6.13 13.15
CA LYS A 117 -10.25 6.59 11.95
C LYS A 117 -8.98 7.35 12.28
N ASP A 118 -9.01 8.19 13.31
CA ASP A 118 -7.83 8.94 13.76
C ASP A 118 -6.75 7.97 14.26
N LEU A 119 -7.14 6.96 15.04
CA LEU A 119 -6.22 5.91 15.51
C LEU A 119 -5.68 5.07 14.36
N GLU A 120 -6.51 4.71 13.37
CA GLU A 120 -6.07 3.99 12.17
C GLU A 120 -5.05 4.82 11.37
N THR A 121 -5.32 6.11 11.17
CA THR A 121 -4.42 7.03 10.47
C THR A 121 -3.09 7.15 11.20
N ALA A 122 -3.10 7.31 12.54
CA ALA A 122 -1.90 7.34 13.35
C ALA A 122 -1.08 6.04 13.25
N ILE A 123 -1.75 4.87 13.24
CA ILE A 123 -1.08 3.57 13.05
C ILE A 123 -0.42 3.49 11.66
N GLU A 124 -1.07 3.99 10.61
CA GLU A 124 -0.48 4.01 9.26
C GLU A 124 0.73 4.93 9.17
N GLU A 125 0.69 6.09 9.82
CA GLU A 125 1.81 7.02 9.87
C GLU A 125 3.01 6.42 10.61
N GLU A 126 2.79 5.78 11.76
CA GLU A 126 3.83 5.07 12.52
C GLU A 126 4.45 3.92 11.71
N LYS A 127 3.63 3.15 10.98
CA LYS A 127 4.16 2.11 10.07
C LYS A 127 5.04 2.70 8.98
N LYS A 128 4.67 3.85 8.41
CA LYS A 128 5.48 4.56 7.42
C LYS A 128 6.80 5.04 8.03
N GLU A 129 6.79 5.54 9.27
CA GLU A 129 8.01 5.91 9.97
C GLU A 129 8.93 4.70 10.24
N GLN A 130 8.38 3.58 10.70
CA GLN A 130 9.14 2.34 10.88
C GLN A 130 9.80 1.90 9.56
N TRP A 131 9.06 1.93 8.45
CA TRP A 131 9.60 1.63 7.12
C TRP A 131 10.72 2.62 6.71
N ARG A 132 10.57 3.92 6.99
CA ARG A 132 11.63 4.92 6.78
C ARG A 132 12.89 4.60 7.60
N VAL A 133 12.72 4.15 8.85
CA VAL A 133 13.84 3.77 9.72
C VAL A 133 14.59 2.58 9.14
N GLU A 134 13.90 1.54 8.67
CA GLU A 134 14.50 0.40 7.99
C GLU A 134 15.27 0.84 6.73
N GLY A 135 14.70 1.79 5.97
CA GLY A 135 15.33 2.44 4.82
C GLY A 135 16.70 3.05 5.10
N ARG A 136 16.94 3.57 6.32
CA ARG A 136 18.22 4.20 6.69
C ARG A 136 19.38 3.22 6.63
N ARG A 137 19.17 1.95 6.96
CA ARG A 137 20.23 0.91 6.88
C ARG A 137 20.74 0.78 5.45
N TYR A 138 19.84 0.73 4.46
CA TYR A 138 20.23 0.64 3.05
C TYR A 138 21.03 1.85 2.59
N LEU A 139 20.67 3.05 3.05
CA LEU A 139 21.43 4.27 2.74
C LEU A 139 22.88 4.19 3.27
N PHE A 140 23.07 3.75 4.51
CA PHE A 140 24.41 3.59 5.07
C PHE A 140 25.19 2.48 4.38
N ASP A 141 24.53 1.39 4.00
CA ASP A 141 25.17 0.29 3.29
C ASP A 141 25.64 0.72 1.89
N ALA A 142 24.78 1.41 1.14
CA ALA A 142 25.14 1.98 -0.16
C ALA A 142 26.33 2.95 -0.06
N LYS A 143 26.37 3.81 0.98
CA LYS A 143 27.50 4.71 1.22
C LYS A 143 28.81 3.96 1.50
N ARG A 144 28.77 2.92 2.34
CA ARG A 144 29.95 2.09 2.63
C ARG A 144 30.45 1.37 1.38
N ASN A 145 29.55 0.76 0.61
CA ASN A 145 29.90 0.06 -0.61
C ASN A 145 30.45 1.00 -1.69
N ASN A 146 29.93 2.23 -1.80
CA ASN A 146 30.45 3.24 -2.71
C ASN A 146 31.90 3.63 -2.36
N ILE A 147 32.18 3.88 -1.08
CA ILE A 147 33.55 4.18 -0.61
C ILE A 147 34.49 2.99 -0.89
N ALA A 148 34.06 1.77 -0.59
CA ALA A 148 34.86 0.57 -0.87
C ALA A 148 35.18 0.42 -2.36
N MET A 149 34.17 0.63 -3.22
CA MET A 149 34.34 0.59 -4.68
C MET A 149 35.30 1.69 -5.17
N LEU A 150 35.20 2.92 -4.65
CA LEU A 150 36.11 4.01 -4.99
C LEU A 150 37.56 3.70 -4.58
N LEU A 151 37.76 3.11 -3.41
CA LEU A 151 39.09 2.69 -2.94
C LEU A 151 39.69 1.62 -3.85
N GLU A 152 38.90 0.60 -4.23
CA GLU A 152 39.35 -0.43 -5.17
C GLU A 152 39.64 0.12 -6.56
N ALA A 153 38.80 1.04 -7.06
CA ALA A 153 39.00 1.68 -8.36
C ALA A 153 40.32 2.46 -8.40
N ASN A 154 40.58 3.29 -7.38
CA ASN A 154 41.83 4.03 -7.24
C ASN A 154 43.04 3.10 -7.14
N TYR A 155 42.92 1.99 -6.41
CA TYR A 155 43.99 1.00 -6.31
C TYR A 155 44.30 0.35 -7.67
N ARG A 156 43.27 -0.09 -8.40
CA ARG A 156 43.43 -0.66 -9.75
C ARG A 156 43.99 0.35 -10.75
N GLU A 157 43.55 1.61 -10.68
CA GLU A 157 44.06 2.69 -11.52
C GLU A 157 45.57 2.91 -11.29
N ARG A 158 46.02 2.94 -10.04
CA ARG A 158 47.46 3.06 -9.71
C ARG A 158 48.28 1.89 -10.24
N LEU A 159 47.77 0.66 -10.12
CA LEU A 159 48.44 -0.53 -10.69
C LEU A 159 48.50 -0.45 -12.22
N LEU A 160 47.41 -0.06 -12.88
CA LEU A 160 47.35 0.10 -14.33
C LEU A 160 48.29 1.21 -14.82
N MET A 161 48.41 2.31 -14.07
CA MET A 161 49.36 3.38 -14.37
C MET A 161 50.80 2.84 -14.41
N VAL A 162 51.21 2.10 -13.37
CA VAL A 162 52.54 1.49 -13.31
C VAL A 162 52.74 0.48 -14.44
N TYR A 163 51.76 -0.41 -14.66
CA TYR A 163 51.80 -1.39 -15.74
C TYR A 163 51.97 -0.72 -17.12
N ASN A 164 51.20 0.32 -17.40
CA ASN A 164 51.27 1.06 -18.66
C ASN A 164 52.61 1.78 -18.83
N GLU A 165 53.16 2.38 -17.77
CA GLU A 165 54.49 3.00 -17.82
C GLU A 165 55.59 1.97 -18.12
N VAL A 166 55.60 0.82 -17.43
CA VAL A 166 56.57 -0.25 -17.70
C VAL A 166 56.43 -0.77 -19.13
N LYS A 167 55.20 -1.05 -19.57
CA LYS A 167 54.91 -1.47 -20.94
C LYS A 167 55.43 -0.46 -21.96
N LYS A 168 55.19 0.84 -21.74
CA LYS A 168 55.66 1.91 -22.62
C LYS A 168 57.18 1.93 -22.76
N ARG A 169 57.93 1.63 -21.68
CA ARG A 169 59.40 1.51 -21.74
C ARG A 169 59.84 0.32 -22.57
N LEU A 170 59.20 -0.85 -22.40
CA LEU A 170 59.50 -2.04 -23.20
C LEU A 170 59.14 -1.84 -24.68
N ASP A 171 57.94 -1.33 -24.95
CA ASP A 171 57.47 -1.04 -26.31
C ASP A 171 58.41 -0.04 -27.00
N TYR A 172 58.92 0.96 -26.27
CA TYR A 172 59.93 1.88 -26.78
C TYR A 172 61.24 1.17 -27.17
N GLN A 173 61.74 0.25 -26.34
CA GLN A 173 62.95 -0.51 -26.67
C GLN A 173 62.75 -1.39 -27.91
N VAL A 174 61.60 -2.08 -28.01
CA VAL A 174 61.26 -2.89 -29.19
C VAL A 174 61.13 -2.02 -30.43
N ALA A 175 60.47 -0.86 -30.34
CA ALA A 175 60.36 0.08 -31.43
C ALA A 175 61.73 0.60 -31.90
N MET A 176 62.65 0.90 -30.97
CA MET A 176 64.02 1.32 -31.29
C MET A 176 64.80 0.20 -32.01
N GLN A 177 64.67 -1.04 -31.56
CA GLN A 177 65.31 -2.20 -32.23
C GLN A 177 64.76 -2.41 -33.64
N ASN A 178 63.44 -2.31 -33.82
CA ASN A 178 62.80 -2.42 -35.13
C ASN A 178 63.25 -1.28 -36.06
N LEU A 179 63.30 -0.04 -35.56
CA LEU A 179 63.77 1.12 -36.33
C LEU A 179 65.25 0.97 -36.73
N LYS A 180 66.11 0.48 -35.83
CA LYS A 180 67.51 0.20 -36.15
C LYS A 180 67.65 -0.84 -37.26
N ARG A 181 66.95 -1.97 -37.14
CA ARG A 181 66.91 -3.00 -38.20
C ARG A 181 66.41 -2.45 -39.52
N GLN A 182 65.36 -1.64 -39.49
CA GLN A 182 64.82 -1.01 -40.70
C GLN A 182 65.84 -0.07 -41.34
N LYS A 183 66.54 0.76 -40.55
CA LYS A 183 67.60 1.64 -41.05
C LYS A 183 68.81 0.88 -41.60
N GLU A 184 69.21 -0.21 -40.95
CA GLU A 184 70.26 -1.11 -41.46
C GLU A 184 69.86 -1.74 -42.80
N GLN A 185 68.61 -2.21 -42.92
CA GLN A 185 68.08 -2.73 -44.19
C GLN A 185 68.02 -1.66 -45.28
N ASP A 186 67.48 -0.48 -44.98
CA ASP A 186 67.42 0.64 -45.94
C ASP A 186 68.83 1.04 -46.41
N HIS A 187 69.79 1.14 -45.49
CA HIS A 187 71.17 1.47 -45.81
C HIS A 187 71.83 0.38 -46.67
N MET A 188 71.61 -0.90 -46.33
CA MET A 188 72.09 -2.04 -47.11
C MET A 188 71.52 -2.01 -48.53
N ILE A 189 70.21 -1.76 -48.70
CA ILE A 189 69.57 -1.65 -50.01
C ILE A 189 70.21 -0.52 -50.82
N GLN A 190 70.33 0.68 -50.24
CA GLN A 190 70.96 1.83 -50.91
C GLN A 190 72.43 1.58 -51.27
N TRP A 191 73.19 0.91 -50.39
CA TRP A 191 74.58 0.58 -50.65
C TRP A 191 74.70 -0.45 -51.78
N VAL A 192 73.89 -1.51 -51.77
CA VAL A 192 73.85 -2.51 -52.86
C VAL A 192 73.46 -1.84 -54.17
N GLU A 193 72.41 -1.03 -54.19
CA GLU A 193 71.96 -0.29 -55.38
C GLU A 193 73.08 0.59 -55.95
N LYS A 194 73.74 1.37 -55.09
CA LYS A 194 74.86 2.25 -55.50
C LYS A 194 76.05 1.46 -56.05
N ASN A 195 76.44 0.36 -55.41
CA ASN A 195 77.55 -0.48 -55.88
C ASN A 195 77.20 -1.20 -57.18
N VAL A 196 75.96 -1.67 -57.34
CA VAL A 196 75.49 -2.24 -58.61
C VAL A 196 75.59 -1.21 -59.72
N ILE A 197 75.06 0.02 -59.52
CA ILE A 197 75.15 1.10 -60.50
C ILE A 197 76.61 1.44 -60.85
N GLN A 198 77.50 1.47 -59.86
CA GLN A 198 78.94 1.75 -60.07
C GLN A 198 79.68 0.61 -60.77
N SER A 199 79.30 -0.64 -60.51
CA SER A 199 79.93 -1.83 -61.12
C SER A 199 79.53 -2.06 -62.57
N ILE A 200 78.39 -1.48 -63.01
CA ILE A 200 77.96 -1.52 -64.40
C ILE A 200 78.93 -0.68 -65.24
N THR A 201 79.84 -1.36 -65.91
CA THR A 201 80.75 -0.72 -66.87
C THR A 201 80.00 -0.35 -68.15
N PRO A 202 80.41 0.72 -68.87
CA PRO A 202 79.83 1.05 -70.18
C PRO A 202 79.91 -0.09 -71.19
N GLN A 203 80.89 -0.99 -71.01
CA GLN A 203 81.07 -2.20 -71.82
C GLN A 203 79.98 -3.24 -71.54
N GLN A 204 79.65 -3.51 -70.28
CA GLN A 204 78.56 -4.41 -69.88
C GLN A 204 77.18 -3.90 -70.30
N GLN A 205 76.95 -2.60 -70.37
CA GLN A 205 75.71 -2.05 -70.91
C GLN A 205 75.55 -2.38 -72.40
N LYS A 206 76.63 -2.29 -73.19
CA LYS A 206 76.62 -2.69 -74.60
C LYS A 206 76.40 -4.19 -74.78
N GLU A 207 77.04 -5.02 -73.96
CA GLU A 207 76.84 -6.48 -73.97
C GLU A 207 75.44 -6.88 -73.55
N SER A 208 74.84 -6.16 -72.60
CA SER A 208 73.45 -6.36 -72.17
C SER A 208 72.46 -5.96 -73.28
N ILE A 209 72.70 -4.85 -74.00
CA ILE A 209 71.91 -4.48 -75.20
C ILE A 209 72.04 -5.56 -76.28
N ALA A 210 73.25 -6.07 -76.52
CA ALA A 210 73.47 -7.16 -77.47
C ALA A 210 72.70 -8.43 -77.06
N LYS A 211 72.68 -8.76 -75.76
CA LYS A 211 71.89 -9.87 -75.23
C LYS A 211 70.38 -9.62 -75.38
N CYS A 212 69.88 -8.41 -75.11
CA CYS A 212 68.48 -8.06 -75.38
C CYS A 212 68.12 -8.21 -76.86
N ILE A 213 69.02 -7.84 -77.78
CA ILE A 213 68.82 -8.06 -79.24
C ILE A 213 68.78 -9.56 -79.55
N LEU A 214 69.62 -10.37 -78.91
CA LEU A 214 69.60 -11.83 -79.06
C LEU A 214 68.31 -12.43 -78.51
N ASP A 215 67.84 -12.00 -77.33
CA ASP A 215 66.61 -12.46 -76.71
C ASP A 215 65.38 -12.04 -77.54
N LEU A 216 65.37 -10.83 -78.10
CA LEU A 216 64.34 -10.38 -79.05
C LEU A 216 64.38 -11.18 -80.35
N LYS A 217 65.56 -11.52 -80.88
CA LYS A 217 65.69 -12.42 -82.04
C LYS A 217 65.23 -13.84 -81.73
N ALA A 218 65.46 -14.33 -80.51
CA ALA A 218 64.98 -15.63 -80.07
C ALA A 218 63.45 -15.63 -79.96
N LEU A 219 62.88 -14.59 -79.34
CA LEU A 219 61.43 -14.38 -79.24
C LEU A 219 60.78 -14.19 -80.62
N SER A 220 61.43 -13.47 -81.55
CA SER A 220 60.93 -13.28 -82.91
C SER A 220 61.00 -14.57 -83.72
N LYS A 221 62.03 -15.40 -83.54
CA LYS A 221 62.09 -16.75 -84.13
C LYS A 221 61.02 -17.66 -83.57
N SER A 222 60.76 -17.64 -82.26
CA SER A 222 59.65 -18.41 -81.68
C SER A 222 58.29 -17.90 -82.12
N ALA A 223 58.14 -16.59 -82.36
CA ALA A 223 56.90 -16.00 -82.88
C ALA A 223 56.68 -16.29 -84.38
N GLN A 224 57.74 -16.30 -85.19
CA GLN A 224 57.69 -16.70 -86.61
C GLN A 224 57.50 -18.22 -86.79
N ALA A 225 57.87 -19.04 -85.80
CA ALA A 225 57.59 -20.48 -85.81
C ALA A 225 56.16 -20.83 -85.37
N ALA A 226 55.38 -19.85 -84.90
CA ALA A 226 54.00 -20.01 -84.44
C ALA A 226 52.94 -19.49 -85.45
N VAL A 227 53.35 -19.06 -86.65
CA VAL A 227 52.52 -18.75 -87.83
C VAL A 227 52.94 -19.69 -88.94
#